data_AF-A0A971Q3T3-F1
#
_entry.id   AF-A0A971Q3T3-F1
#
_cell.length_a   1.000
_cell.length_b   1.000
_cell.length_c   1.000
_cell.angle_alpha   90.00
_cell.angle_beta   90.00
_cell.angle_gamma   90.00
#
_symmetry.space_group_name_H-M   'P 1'
#
loop_
_entity.id
_entity.type
_entity.pdbx_description
1 polymer ?
#
loop_
_entity_poly.entity_id
_entity_poly.type
_entity_poly.pdbx_seq_one_letter_code
_entity_poly.pdbx_strand_id
1 'polypeptide(L)'
;MEIGFDISFTDFPVFGPDLGIRDVQAWREQTWGPRGIELAMDTAVAAGVRTVNFRVHAPGPMWPSNVPGTTPHNWAIYSRKLGLEPDMGQWNMVKDGIDIAHRKGLRVLGWFDMTEGHAGLPTAWSLNHPQFCIVSRDGVRMDGPLGLVGKDGTTFDKTMVHVDHEELIARGFMDVYCTRPDGVSIDPQLSFAYPQVVDYRLALIDEALDYGLDGLFLVACLGLGYEPPVRDSFKQTHSLDPLDLPE
;
A
#
# COMPACT_ATOMS: atom_id res chain seq x y z
N MET A 1 17.74 21.78 -12.01
CA MET A 1 17.38 21.07 -10.76
C MET A 1 15.86 21.01 -10.76
N GLU A 2 15.31 19.83 -11.03
CA GLU A 2 13.87 19.63 -11.04
C GLU A 2 13.45 19.40 -9.59
N ILE A 3 12.70 20.32 -9.01
CA ILE A 3 12.17 20.15 -7.65
C ILE A 3 10.96 19.23 -7.78
N GLY A 4 11.12 17.98 -7.37
CA GLY A 4 10.01 17.04 -7.20
C GLY A 4 9.24 17.38 -5.92
N PHE A 5 7.92 17.37 -6.00
CA PHE A 5 7.05 17.57 -4.84
C PHE A 5 6.26 16.28 -4.58
N ASP A 6 6.40 15.72 -3.39
CA ASP A 6 5.72 14.49 -2.99
C ASP A 6 4.32 14.84 -2.50
N ILE A 7 3.30 14.25 -3.12
CA ILE A 7 1.92 14.41 -2.71
C ILE A 7 1.36 13.04 -2.33
N SER A 8 1.02 12.91 -1.05
CA SER A 8 0.40 11.72 -0.46
C SER A 8 -0.86 12.15 0.28
N PHE A 9 -2.04 11.84 -0.24
CA PHE A 9 -3.31 12.14 0.45
C PHE A 9 -3.63 11.15 1.57
N THR A 10 -2.81 10.11 1.74
CA THR A 10 -3.01 9.05 2.73
C THR A 10 -2.39 9.34 4.09
N ASP A 11 -1.43 10.28 4.17
CA ASP A 11 -0.75 10.62 5.43
C ASP A 11 -1.38 11.83 6.15
N PHE A 12 -2.34 12.50 5.52
CA PHE A 12 -3.03 13.67 6.09
C PHE A 12 -4.05 13.42 7.21
N PRO A 13 -4.57 12.19 7.50
CA PRO A 13 -5.45 12.00 8.66
C PRO A 13 -4.71 11.82 9.99
N VAL A 14 -3.37 11.74 10.02
CA VAL A 14 -2.61 11.67 11.31
C VAL A 14 -2.73 12.98 12.10
N PHE A 15 -3.24 14.03 11.48
CA PHE A 15 -3.60 15.29 12.13
C PHE A 15 -5.04 15.24 12.66
N GLY A 16 -5.22 14.40 13.69
CA GLY A 16 -6.42 14.36 14.52
C GLY A 16 -6.64 15.65 15.34
N PRO A 17 -7.70 15.68 16.17
CA PRO A 17 -8.27 16.88 16.82
C PRO A 17 -7.31 17.70 17.70
N ASP A 18 -6.12 17.20 18.01
CA ASP A 18 -5.09 17.88 18.79
C ASP A 18 -4.48 19.09 18.06
N LEU A 19 -4.75 19.27 16.77
CA LEU A 19 -4.36 20.46 16.00
C LEU A 19 -5.38 21.61 16.02
N GLY A 20 -6.47 21.51 16.78
CA GLY A 20 -7.41 22.61 16.93
C GLY A 20 -8.17 22.96 15.64
N ILE A 21 -8.40 21.97 14.77
CA ILE A 21 -9.22 22.12 13.56
C ILE A 21 -10.68 22.32 13.99
N ARG A 22 -11.15 23.57 13.97
CA ARG A 22 -12.49 23.96 14.47
C ARG A 22 -13.62 23.67 13.49
N ASP A 23 -13.30 23.43 12.22
CA ASP A 23 -14.27 23.14 11.17
C ASP A 23 -13.80 21.94 10.35
N VAL A 24 -14.23 20.77 10.79
CA VAL A 24 -13.93 19.49 10.18
C VAL A 24 -14.52 19.40 8.77
N GLN A 25 -15.62 20.10 8.47
CA GLN A 25 -16.25 20.05 7.16
C GLN A 25 -15.49 20.91 6.14
N ALA A 26 -15.11 22.13 6.50
CA ALA A 26 -14.27 22.98 5.66
C ALA A 26 -12.87 22.36 5.44
N TRP A 27 -12.28 21.75 6.49
CA TRP A 27 -11.03 20.98 6.34
C TRP A 27 -11.21 19.79 5.40
N ARG A 28 -12.34 19.08 5.49
CA ARG A 28 -12.66 17.94 4.60
C ARG A 28 -12.73 18.36 3.12
N GLU A 29 -13.49 19.42 2.81
CA GLU A 29 -13.66 19.92 1.44
C GLU A 29 -12.36 20.47 0.83
N GLN A 30 -11.42 20.92 1.68
CA GLN A 30 -10.13 21.47 1.26
C GLN A 30 -8.99 20.45 1.23
N THR A 31 -9.14 19.31 1.90
CA THR A 31 -8.06 18.30 2.04
C THR A 31 -8.37 17.02 1.26
N TRP A 32 -9.65 16.69 1.05
CA TRP A 32 -10.10 15.45 0.42
C TRP A 32 -10.89 15.72 -0.86
N GLY A 33 -10.87 14.78 -1.80
CA GLY A 33 -11.57 14.90 -3.07
C GLY A 33 -10.82 15.73 -4.12
N PRO A 34 -11.42 15.93 -5.32
CA PRO A 34 -10.80 16.65 -6.43
C PRO A 34 -10.37 18.07 -6.07
N ARG A 35 -11.11 18.75 -5.17
CA ARG A 35 -10.78 20.12 -4.75
C ARG A 35 -9.49 20.19 -3.92
N GLY A 36 -9.29 19.23 -3.01
CA GLY A 36 -8.06 19.15 -2.23
C GLY A 36 -6.84 18.85 -3.11
N ILE A 37 -6.99 17.95 -4.08
CA ILE A 37 -5.98 17.72 -5.11
C ILE A 37 -5.66 19.02 -5.86
N GLU A 38 -6.69 19.73 -6.31
CA GLU A 38 -6.51 20.98 -7.05
C GLU A 38 -5.73 22.03 -6.26
N LEU A 39 -6.04 22.22 -4.97
CA LEU A 39 -5.34 23.15 -4.08
C LEU A 39 -3.87 22.75 -3.87
N ALA A 40 -3.60 21.45 -3.68
CA ALA A 40 -2.24 20.95 -3.54
C ALA A 40 -1.41 21.20 -4.82
N MET A 41 -2.00 20.93 -5.98
CA MET A 41 -1.36 21.16 -7.28
C MET A 41 -1.19 22.66 -7.58
N ASP A 42 -2.15 23.51 -7.23
CA ASP A 42 -2.02 24.97 -7.32
C ASP A 42 -0.86 25.48 -6.48
N THR A 43 -0.72 24.94 -5.27
CA THR A 43 0.41 25.25 -4.37
C THR A 43 1.74 24.83 -5.01
N ALA A 44 1.80 23.63 -5.59
CA ALA A 44 2.98 23.15 -6.30
C ALA A 44 3.35 24.07 -7.48
N VAL A 45 2.37 24.43 -8.32
CA VAL A 45 2.57 25.36 -9.44
C VAL A 45 3.06 26.73 -8.96
N ALA A 46 2.44 27.29 -7.92
CA ALA A 46 2.84 28.58 -7.33
C ALA A 46 4.27 28.53 -6.76
N ALA A 47 4.70 27.38 -6.25
CA ALA A 47 6.07 27.14 -5.79
C ALA A 47 7.07 26.88 -6.94
N GLY A 48 6.62 26.85 -8.20
CA GLY A 48 7.47 26.60 -9.36
C GLY A 48 7.79 25.12 -9.61
N VAL A 49 7.09 24.21 -8.95
CA VAL A 49 7.19 22.76 -9.18
C VAL A 49 6.73 22.43 -10.60
N ARG A 50 7.42 21.47 -11.23
CA ARG A 50 7.09 20.97 -12.58
C ARG A 50 6.76 19.48 -12.60
N THR A 51 7.20 18.73 -11.58
CA THR A 51 6.99 17.30 -11.47
C THR A 51 6.51 16.96 -10.07
N VAL A 52 5.44 16.19 -10.01
CA VAL A 52 4.83 15.71 -8.76
C VAL A 52 4.98 14.21 -8.68
N ASN A 53 5.47 13.72 -7.54
CA ASN A 53 5.39 12.31 -7.18
C ASN A 53 4.05 12.10 -6.49
N PHE A 54 3.09 11.54 -7.18
CA PHE A 54 1.72 11.37 -6.70
C PHE A 54 1.53 9.95 -6.17
N ARG A 55 1.16 9.79 -4.90
CA ARG A 55 0.95 8.47 -4.31
C ARG A 55 -0.23 7.77 -4.96
N VAL A 56 0.06 6.72 -5.71
CA VAL A 56 -0.94 5.88 -6.39
C VAL A 56 -1.09 4.53 -5.70
N HIS A 57 -0.03 4.06 -5.03
CA HIS A 57 -0.01 2.76 -4.36
C HIS A 57 0.64 2.88 -2.97
N ALA A 58 0.14 2.11 -2.00
CA ALA A 58 0.74 1.96 -0.67
C ALA A 58 0.76 0.46 -0.30
N PRO A 59 0.00 -0.10 0.65
CA PRO A 59 -0.18 -1.55 0.69
C PRO A 59 -1.14 -2.06 -0.40
N GLY A 60 -1.92 -1.18 -1.06
CA GLY A 60 -2.75 -1.53 -2.22
C GLY A 60 -2.93 -0.35 -3.17
N PRO A 61 -3.62 -0.53 -4.32
CA PRO A 61 -3.89 0.55 -5.26
C PRO A 61 -4.88 1.57 -4.70
N MET A 62 -4.67 2.85 -5.01
CA MET A 62 -5.60 3.94 -4.68
C MET A 62 -6.58 4.24 -5.81
N TRP A 63 -6.80 3.25 -6.68
CA TRP A 63 -7.77 3.24 -7.77
C TRP A 63 -8.57 1.93 -7.72
N PRO A 64 -9.77 1.88 -8.35
CA PRO A 64 -10.47 0.63 -8.60
C PRO A 64 -9.65 -0.25 -9.56
N SER A 65 -9.04 -1.31 -9.05
CA SER A 65 -8.22 -2.25 -9.82
C SER A 65 -9.03 -3.45 -10.29
N ASN A 66 -8.73 -3.98 -11.48
CA ASN A 66 -9.29 -5.24 -11.98
C ASN A 66 -8.35 -6.43 -11.74
N VAL A 67 -7.16 -6.21 -11.18
CA VAL A 67 -6.20 -7.27 -10.86
C VAL A 67 -6.81 -8.21 -9.81
N PRO A 68 -6.96 -9.52 -10.10
CA PRO A 68 -7.61 -10.46 -9.20
C PRO A 68 -6.97 -10.53 -7.82
N GLY A 69 -7.80 -10.54 -6.78
CA GLY A 69 -7.35 -10.58 -5.38
C GLY A 69 -6.82 -9.24 -4.87
N THR A 70 -6.71 -8.21 -5.70
CA THR A 70 -6.35 -6.88 -5.20
C THR A 70 -7.53 -6.24 -4.49
N THR A 71 -7.25 -5.61 -3.35
CA THR A 71 -8.21 -4.74 -2.66
C THR A 71 -7.68 -3.32 -2.70
N PRO A 72 -8.52 -2.32 -3.05
CA PRO A 72 -8.13 -0.93 -2.95
C PRO A 72 -7.61 -0.60 -1.54
N HIS A 73 -6.69 0.34 -1.49
CA HIS A 73 -6.06 0.76 -0.25
C HIS A 73 -7.10 1.15 0.83
N ASN A 74 -6.72 0.89 2.08
CA ASN A 74 -7.52 0.90 3.30
C ASN A 74 -8.45 2.10 3.53
N TRP A 75 -8.20 3.25 2.92
CA TRP A 75 -8.99 4.46 3.17
C TRP A 75 -10.44 4.34 2.72
N ALA A 76 -10.75 3.51 1.73
CA ALA A 76 -12.14 3.17 1.38
C ALA A 76 -12.87 2.46 2.54
N ILE A 77 -12.20 1.51 3.18
CA ILE A 77 -12.74 0.77 4.33
C ILE A 77 -12.84 1.70 5.55
N TYR A 78 -11.84 2.56 5.76
CA TYR A 78 -11.81 3.54 6.85
C TYR A 78 -12.89 4.63 6.70
N SER A 79 -13.03 5.22 5.52
CA SER A 79 -14.04 6.26 5.23
C SER A 79 -15.44 5.73 5.46
N ARG A 80 -15.72 4.49 5.02
CA ARG A 80 -17.01 3.83 5.25
C ARG A 80 -17.29 3.60 6.74
N LYS A 81 -16.32 3.08 7.50
CA LYS A 81 -16.51 2.84 8.95
C LYS A 81 -16.65 4.11 9.77
N LEU A 82 -15.99 5.19 9.37
CA LEU A 82 -16.10 6.48 10.03
C LEU A 82 -17.26 7.35 9.53
N GLY A 83 -18.05 6.89 8.55
CA GLY A 83 -19.12 7.69 7.95
C GLY A 83 -18.61 8.97 7.28
N LEU A 84 -17.42 8.92 6.67
CA LEU A 84 -16.83 10.04 5.95
C LEU A 84 -17.43 10.12 4.53
N GLU A 85 -17.90 11.31 4.15
CA GLU A 85 -18.40 11.69 2.83
C GLU A 85 -17.24 12.44 2.13
N PRO A 86 -16.28 11.71 1.55
CA PRO A 86 -16.60 10.73 0.51
C PRO A 86 -16.31 9.28 0.90
N ASP A 87 -17.15 8.35 0.43
CA ASP A 87 -16.79 6.94 0.30
C ASP A 87 -15.65 6.83 -0.74
N MET A 88 -14.41 6.77 -0.24
CA MET A 88 -13.22 6.62 -1.08
C MET A 88 -13.23 5.32 -1.89
N GLY A 89 -14.14 4.38 -1.59
CA GLY A 89 -14.33 3.16 -2.36
C GLY A 89 -14.91 3.37 -3.76
N GLN A 90 -15.49 4.54 -4.05
CA GLN A 90 -16.00 4.90 -5.38
C GLN A 90 -15.18 5.99 -6.07
N TRP A 91 -14.36 6.73 -5.31
CA TRP A 91 -13.57 7.81 -5.86
C TRP A 91 -12.27 7.28 -6.47
N ASN A 92 -12.08 7.52 -7.76
CA ASN A 92 -10.82 7.23 -8.43
C ASN A 92 -9.84 8.40 -8.25
N MET A 93 -9.17 8.41 -7.09
CA MET A 93 -8.22 9.47 -6.74
C MET A 93 -7.07 9.58 -7.74
N VAL A 94 -6.59 8.45 -8.27
CA VAL A 94 -5.49 8.42 -9.25
C VAL A 94 -5.87 9.14 -10.53
N LYS A 95 -7.04 8.83 -11.08
CA LYS A 95 -7.55 9.48 -12.28
C LYS A 95 -7.68 10.99 -12.09
N ASP A 96 -8.32 11.43 -11.01
CA ASP A 96 -8.50 12.86 -10.75
C ASP A 96 -7.18 13.58 -10.48
N GLY A 97 -6.25 12.92 -9.76
CA GLY A 97 -4.89 13.37 -9.52
C GLY A 97 -4.14 13.70 -10.81
N ILE A 98 -4.13 12.74 -11.74
CA ILE A 98 -3.48 12.86 -13.04
C ILE A 98 -4.15 13.93 -13.89
N ASP A 99 -5.48 13.88 -14.04
CA ASP A 99 -6.24 14.83 -14.85
C ASP A 99 -6.04 16.28 -14.38
N ILE A 100 -6.05 16.51 -13.06
CA ILE A 100 -5.83 17.84 -12.49
C ILE A 100 -4.40 18.31 -12.72
N ALA A 101 -3.40 17.46 -12.46
CA ALA A 101 -2.00 17.80 -12.63
C ALA A 101 -1.66 18.13 -14.09
N HIS A 102 -2.13 17.30 -15.03
CA HIS A 102 -1.93 17.53 -16.47
C HIS A 102 -2.59 18.80 -16.96
N ARG A 103 -3.82 19.12 -16.51
CA ARG A 103 -4.48 20.41 -16.82
C ARG A 103 -3.66 21.62 -16.36
N LYS A 104 -2.83 21.45 -15.33
CA LYS A 104 -1.94 22.50 -14.78
C LYS A 104 -0.53 22.45 -15.38
N GLY A 105 -0.27 21.56 -16.33
CA GLY A 105 1.03 21.42 -16.98
C GLY A 105 2.12 20.83 -16.08
N LEU A 106 1.73 20.04 -15.08
CA LEU A 106 2.63 19.26 -14.24
C LEU A 106 2.85 17.88 -14.85
N ARG A 107 4.08 17.38 -14.73
CA ARG A 107 4.41 15.97 -14.95
C ARG A 107 4.07 15.18 -13.68
N VAL A 108 3.53 13.97 -13.85
CA VAL A 108 3.11 13.10 -12.74
C VAL A 108 3.88 11.80 -12.76
N LEU A 109 4.67 11.55 -11.71
CA LEU A 109 5.26 10.24 -11.45
C LEU A 109 4.40 9.52 -10.41
N GLY A 110 3.96 8.30 -10.72
CA GLY A 110 3.21 7.49 -9.76
C GLY A 110 4.13 6.98 -8.67
N TRP A 111 3.99 7.49 -7.46
CA TRP A 111 4.65 6.91 -6.29
C TRP A 111 4.00 5.56 -5.99
N PHE A 112 4.78 4.51 -6.28
CA PHE A 112 4.36 3.12 -6.20
C PHE A 112 5.23 2.34 -5.21
N ASP A 113 4.62 1.88 -4.12
CA ASP A 113 5.28 0.97 -3.17
C ASP A 113 5.42 -0.42 -3.78
N MET A 114 6.62 -0.97 -3.83
CA MET A 114 6.91 -2.26 -4.46
C MET A 114 6.52 -3.46 -3.59
N THR A 115 6.63 -3.36 -2.25
CA THR A 115 6.60 -4.52 -1.36
C THR A 115 5.29 -4.71 -0.62
N GLU A 116 4.33 -3.78 -0.79
CA GLU A 116 3.14 -3.65 0.07
C GLU A 116 3.49 -3.49 1.56
N GLY A 117 4.71 -3.01 1.81
CA GLY A 117 5.37 -2.97 3.12
C GLY A 117 5.12 -1.68 3.91
N HIS A 118 4.27 -0.79 3.39
CA HIS A 118 3.90 0.44 4.08
C HIS A 118 2.62 0.23 4.90
N ALA A 119 2.70 0.54 6.20
CA ALA A 119 1.63 0.45 7.19
C ALA A 119 0.23 0.81 6.62
N GLY A 120 -0.66 -0.18 6.55
CA GLY A 120 -2.05 -0.09 6.10
C GLY A 120 -2.58 -1.47 5.69
N LEU A 121 -3.84 -1.57 5.24
CA LEU A 121 -4.44 -2.88 4.88
C LEU A 121 -3.72 -3.45 3.66
N PRO A 122 -2.99 -4.57 3.79
CA PRO A 122 -2.37 -5.27 2.66
C PRO A 122 -3.42 -5.69 1.65
N THR A 123 -3.05 -5.94 0.40
CA THR A 123 -4.05 -6.48 -0.54
C THR A 123 -4.56 -7.85 -0.09
N ALA A 124 -5.80 -8.20 -0.46
CA ALA A 124 -6.27 -9.57 -0.23
C ALA A 124 -5.36 -10.59 -0.93
N TRP A 125 -4.70 -10.20 -2.02
CA TRP A 125 -3.70 -11.01 -2.71
C TRP A 125 -2.56 -11.34 -1.76
N SER A 126 -1.90 -10.35 -1.17
CA SER A 126 -0.78 -10.58 -0.23
C SER A 126 -1.20 -11.40 0.98
N LEU A 127 -2.39 -11.15 1.51
CA LEU A 127 -2.93 -11.91 2.63
C LEU A 127 -3.21 -13.39 2.26
N ASN A 128 -3.67 -13.66 1.04
CA ASN A 128 -3.92 -15.02 0.55
C ASN A 128 -2.67 -15.73 0.01
N HIS A 129 -1.55 -15.03 -0.18
CA HIS A 129 -0.29 -15.60 -0.69
C HIS A 129 0.94 -15.44 0.24
N PRO A 130 0.81 -15.78 1.53
CA PRO A 130 1.88 -15.61 2.53
C PRO A 130 3.09 -16.53 2.31
N GLN A 131 3.01 -17.50 1.39
CA GLN A 131 4.15 -18.29 0.93
C GLN A 131 5.15 -17.49 0.08
N PHE A 132 4.75 -16.33 -0.44
CA PHE A 132 5.60 -15.49 -1.27
C PHE A 132 6.25 -14.31 -0.52
N CYS A 133 6.03 -14.20 0.79
CA CYS A 133 6.68 -13.18 1.60
C CYS A 133 8.17 -13.47 1.83
N ILE A 134 8.91 -12.40 2.09
CA ILE A 134 10.29 -12.43 2.59
C ILE A 134 10.36 -13.24 3.88
N VAL A 135 11.39 -14.07 3.98
CA VAL A 135 11.68 -14.88 5.17
C VAL A 135 12.96 -14.36 5.82
N SER A 136 12.94 -14.10 7.12
CA SER A 136 14.14 -13.75 7.89
C SER A 136 15.11 -14.93 7.96
N ARG A 137 16.34 -14.66 8.40
CA ARG A 137 17.36 -15.68 8.59
C ARG A 137 16.90 -16.83 9.52
N ASP A 138 16.15 -16.49 10.56
CA ASP A 138 15.61 -17.43 11.56
C ASP A 138 14.38 -18.20 11.06
N GLY A 139 13.98 -18.02 9.80
CA GLY A 139 12.82 -18.67 9.21
C GLY A 139 11.49 -17.98 9.53
N VAL A 140 11.52 -16.78 10.11
CA VAL A 140 10.31 -16.00 10.40
C VAL A 140 9.85 -15.29 9.13
N ARG A 141 8.59 -15.49 8.73
CA ARG A 141 8.00 -14.76 7.59
C ARG A 141 7.66 -13.34 8.03
N MET A 142 8.10 -12.34 7.27
CA MET A 142 7.69 -10.95 7.49
C MET A 142 6.19 -10.83 7.15
N ASP A 143 5.41 -10.39 8.13
CA ASP A 143 4.07 -10.88 8.49
C ASP A 143 2.99 -10.91 7.39
N GLY A 144 2.58 -12.12 6.99
CA GLY A 144 1.26 -12.39 6.40
C GLY A 144 0.25 -12.86 7.46
N PRO A 145 -1.03 -13.12 7.12
CA PRO A 145 -2.09 -13.46 8.10
C PRO A 145 -1.98 -14.90 8.65
N LEU A 146 -0.88 -15.60 8.37
CA LEU A 146 -0.69 -16.97 8.85
C LEU A 146 -0.45 -16.99 10.35
N GLY A 147 -1.33 -17.67 11.08
CA GLY A 147 -1.19 -17.85 12.53
C GLY A 147 -1.83 -16.76 13.37
N LEU A 148 -2.63 -15.86 12.79
CA LEU A 148 -3.42 -14.90 13.56
C LEU A 148 -4.38 -15.64 14.51
N VAL A 149 -4.44 -15.20 15.77
CA VAL A 149 -5.43 -15.66 16.74
C VAL A 149 -6.41 -14.53 17.02
N GLY A 150 -7.68 -14.76 16.73
CA GLY A 150 -8.75 -13.79 16.96
C GLY A 150 -9.00 -13.57 18.45
N LYS A 151 -9.74 -12.51 18.78
CA LYS A 151 -10.13 -12.18 20.18
C LYS A 151 -10.94 -13.29 20.86
N ASP A 152 -11.59 -14.13 20.06
CA ASP A 152 -12.37 -15.30 20.50
C ASP A 152 -11.51 -16.57 20.66
N GLY A 153 -10.20 -16.48 20.45
CA GLY A 153 -9.26 -17.61 20.51
C GLY A 153 -9.25 -18.47 19.24
N THR A 154 -10.00 -18.11 18.19
CA THR A 154 -9.97 -18.83 16.92
C THR A 154 -8.65 -18.57 16.20
N THR A 155 -8.04 -19.62 15.64
CA THR A 155 -6.85 -19.46 14.79
C THR A 155 -7.29 -19.27 13.35
N PHE A 156 -6.69 -18.30 12.66
CA PHE A 156 -6.85 -18.12 11.23
C PHE A 156 -6.24 -19.32 10.50
N ASP A 157 -7.08 -20.17 9.94
CA ASP A 157 -6.68 -21.36 9.20
C ASP A 157 -6.54 -21.06 7.70
N LYS A 158 -5.51 -21.64 7.09
CA LYS A 158 -5.20 -21.61 5.65
C LYS A 158 -6.30 -22.21 4.77
N THR A 159 -7.27 -22.90 5.36
CA THR A 159 -8.43 -23.46 4.67
C THR A 159 -9.57 -22.44 4.48
N MET A 160 -9.48 -21.26 5.12
CA MET A 160 -10.32 -20.11 4.78
C MET A 160 -9.90 -19.62 3.38
N VAL A 161 -10.62 -20.07 2.36
CA VAL A 161 -10.16 -20.03 0.95
C VAL A 161 -9.94 -18.62 0.41
N HIS A 162 -10.46 -17.58 1.09
CA HIS A 162 -10.22 -16.19 0.76
C HIS A 162 -10.24 -15.31 2.02
N VAL A 163 -9.24 -14.44 2.15
CA VAL A 163 -9.22 -13.36 3.14
C VAL A 163 -10.15 -12.22 2.72
N ASP A 164 -11.14 -11.94 3.55
CA ASP A 164 -11.95 -10.71 3.54
C ASP A 164 -11.52 -9.82 4.73
N HIS A 165 -11.03 -8.62 4.45
CA HIS A 165 -10.57 -7.67 5.48
C HIS A 165 -11.68 -7.29 6.46
N GLU A 166 -12.92 -7.15 6.00
CA GLU A 166 -14.03 -6.79 6.88
C GLU A 166 -14.29 -7.90 7.89
N GLU A 167 -14.24 -9.16 7.45
CA GLU A 167 -14.36 -10.33 8.32
C GLU A 167 -13.18 -10.41 9.31
N LEU A 168 -11.95 -10.23 8.84
CA LEU A 168 -10.76 -10.25 9.70
C LEU A 168 -10.86 -9.23 10.84
N ILE A 169 -11.34 -8.02 10.53
CA ILE A 169 -11.55 -6.98 11.54
C ILE A 169 -12.74 -7.32 12.44
N ALA A 170 -13.86 -7.78 11.89
CA ALA A 170 -15.06 -8.12 12.65
C ALA A 170 -14.82 -9.25 13.66
N ARG A 171 -13.99 -10.23 13.30
CA ARG A 171 -13.58 -11.35 14.16
C ARG A 171 -12.37 -11.03 15.05
N GLY A 172 -11.80 -9.83 14.92
CA GLY A 172 -10.74 -9.34 15.77
C GLY A 172 -9.38 -10.02 15.54
N PHE A 173 -9.11 -10.50 14.33
CA PHE A 173 -7.77 -10.97 13.93
C PHE A 173 -6.80 -9.80 13.73
N MET A 174 -7.32 -8.63 13.40
CA MET A 174 -6.58 -7.37 13.30
C MET A 174 -7.51 -6.19 13.58
N ASP A 175 -6.94 -5.03 13.94
CA ASP A 175 -7.67 -3.78 13.98
C ASP A 175 -7.69 -3.07 12.62
N VAL A 176 -8.29 -1.87 12.58
CA VAL A 176 -8.38 -1.06 11.36
C VAL A 176 -7.04 -0.49 10.88
N TYR A 177 -6.00 -0.60 11.70
CA TYR A 177 -4.61 -0.24 11.39
C TYR A 177 -3.75 -1.46 11.07
N CYS A 178 -4.37 -2.64 10.88
CA CYS A 178 -3.69 -3.90 10.56
C CYS A 178 -2.80 -4.37 11.70
N THR A 179 -3.12 -3.97 12.92
CA THR A 179 -2.40 -4.40 14.12
C THR A 179 -3.10 -5.62 14.69
N ARG A 180 -2.35 -6.68 14.93
CA ARG A 180 -2.80 -7.88 15.62
C ARG A 180 -3.16 -7.56 17.09
N PRO A 181 -3.95 -8.40 17.77
CA PRO A 181 -4.26 -8.21 19.19
C PRO A 181 -3.03 -8.14 20.12
N ASP A 182 -1.89 -8.72 19.72
CA ASP A 182 -0.63 -8.67 20.45
C ASP A 182 0.20 -7.40 20.20
N GLY A 183 -0.30 -6.46 19.38
CA GLY A 183 0.34 -5.18 19.09
C GLY A 183 1.31 -5.19 17.92
N VAL A 184 1.48 -6.32 17.23
CA VAL A 184 2.34 -6.41 16.04
C VAL A 184 1.58 -6.02 14.77
N SER A 185 2.19 -5.22 13.91
CA SER A 185 1.61 -4.83 12.62
C SER A 185 1.70 -5.98 11.61
N ILE A 186 0.65 -6.15 10.80
CA ILE A 186 0.63 -7.08 9.66
C ILE A 186 1.18 -6.33 8.45
N ASP A 187 2.38 -6.71 8.02
CA ASP A 187 3.12 -6.06 6.94
C ASP A 187 3.73 -7.12 6.01
N PRO A 188 2.95 -7.68 5.07
CA PRO A 188 3.41 -8.77 4.23
C PRO A 188 4.37 -8.21 3.18
N GLN A 189 5.66 -8.35 3.45
CA GLN A 189 6.69 -7.94 2.50
C GLN A 189 6.84 -9.03 1.44
N LEU A 190 6.22 -8.83 0.28
CA LEU A 190 6.31 -9.77 -0.84
C LEU A 190 7.73 -9.82 -1.41
N SER A 191 8.22 -11.03 -1.70
CA SER A 191 9.54 -11.22 -2.30
C SER A 191 9.47 -11.24 -3.83
N PHE A 192 10.26 -10.37 -4.46
CA PHE A 192 10.47 -10.36 -5.91
C PHE A 192 11.24 -11.57 -6.45
N ALA A 193 11.72 -12.46 -5.58
CA ALA A 193 12.31 -13.71 -6.01
C ALA A 193 11.25 -14.71 -6.54
N TYR A 194 9.96 -14.47 -6.28
CA TYR A 194 8.86 -15.25 -6.83
C TYR A 194 8.29 -14.60 -8.09
N PRO A 195 8.27 -15.31 -9.25
CA PRO A 195 7.64 -14.80 -10.47
C PRO A 195 6.18 -14.36 -10.28
N GLN A 196 5.44 -15.05 -9.42
CA GLN A 196 4.04 -14.72 -9.11
C GLN A 196 3.89 -13.33 -8.49
N VAL A 197 4.85 -12.91 -7.65
CA VAL A 197 4.88 -11.55 -7.09
C VAL A 197 5.21 -10.57 -8.21
N VAL A 198 6.22 -10.85 -9.04
CA VAL A 198 6.59 -9.98 -10.16
C VAL A 198 5.40 -9.77 -11.10
N ASP A 199 4.73 -10.84 -11.54
CA ASP A 199 3.57 -10.77 -12.43
C ASP A 199 2.43 -9.97 -11.81
N TYR A 200 2.17 -10.19 -10.52
CA TYR A 200 1.14 -9.46 -9.78
C TYR A 200 1.44 -7.95 -9.69
N ARG A 201 2.66 -7.58 -9.32
CA ARG A 201 3.06 -6.16 -9.20
C ARG A 201 3.11 -5.49 -10.57
N LEU A 202 3.56 -6.19 -11.62
CA LEU A 202 3.55 -5.67 -12.99
C LEU A 202 2.13 -5.41 -13.48
N ALA A 203 1.17 -6.30 -13.20
CA ALA A 203 -0.23 -6.08 -13.58
C ALA A 203 -0.82 -4.80 -12.94
N LEU A 204 -0.47 -4.50 -11.68
CA LEU A 204 -0.87 -3.25 -11.03
C LEU A 204 -0.15 -2.03 -11.61
N ILE A 205 1.12 -2.17 -11.96
CA ILE A 205 1.89 -1.10 -12.63
C ILE A 205 1.28 -0.79 -13.99
N ASP A 206 0.95 -1.80 -14.79
CA ASP A 206 0.33 -1.64 -16.10
C ASP A 206 -1.01 -0.90 -15.98
N GLU A 207 -1.87 -1.31 -15.05
CA GLU A 207 -3.13 -0.59 -14.78
C GLU A 207 -2.89 0.87 -14.36
N ALA A 208 -1.89 1.13 -13.51
CA ALA A 208 -1.58 2.49 -13.07
C ALA A 208 -1.09 3.37 -14.23
N LEU A 209 -0.26 2.81 -15.12
CA LEU A 209 0.25 3.51 -16.30
C LEU A 209 -0.87 3.83 -17.30
N ASP A 210 -1.87 2.96 -17.43
CA ASP A 210 -3.05 3.17 -18.29
C ASP A 210 -3.90 4.40 -17.87
N TYR A 211 -3.77 4.86 -16.62
CA TYR A 211 -4.39 6.12 -16.18
C TYR A 211 -3.67 7.38 -16.70
N GLY A 212 -2.54 7.24 -17.40
CA GLY A 212 -1.81 8.35 -18.00
C GLY A 212 -0.67 8.91 -17.16
N LEU A 213 -0.06 8.12 -16.27
CA LEU A 213 1.14 8.54 -15.55
C LEU A 213 2.31 8.82 -16.52
N ASP A 214 3.12 9.84 -16.24
CA ASP A 214 4.32 10.19 -17.02
C ASP A 214 5.57 9.40 -16.62
N GLY A 215 5.41 8.47 -15.67
CA GLY A 215 6.44 7.60 -15.15
C GLY A 215 6.10 7.08 -13.75
N LEU A 216 7.04 6.35 -13.16
CA LEU A 216 6.91 5.77 -11.83
C LEU A 216 8.02 6.29 -10.92
N PHE A 217 7.65 6.55 -9.68
CA PHE A 217 8.55 6.72 -8.57
C PHE A 217 8.43 5.45 -7.70
N LEU A 218 9.33 4.50 -7.94
CA LEU A 218 9.32 3.21 -7.25
C LEU A 218 9.91 3.38 -5.85
N VAL A 219 9.08 3.14 -4.83
CA VAL A 219 9.54 3.06 -3.45
C VAL A 219 9.60 1.61 -3.04
N ALA A 220 10.73 1.22 -2.49
CA ALA A 220 10.96 -0.16 -2.12
C ALA A 220 11.54 -0.21 -0.71
N CYS A 221 10.74 -0.72 0.22
CA CYS A 221 11.22 -1.16 1.53
C CYS A 221 11.76 -2.59 1.37
N LEU A 222 12.90 -2.72 0.70
CA LEU A 222 13.46 -4.03 0.39
C LEU A 222 14.18 -4.60 1.62
N GLY A 223 13.59 -5.64 2.21
CA GLY A 223 14.33 -6.61 3.01
C GLY A 223 15.11 -7.57 2.11
N LEU A 224 16.29 -8.02 2.56
CA LEU A 224 16.92 -9.22 2.00
C LEU A 224 16.37 -10.44 2.73
N GLY A 225 15.82 -11.36 1.97
CA GLY A 225 15.20 -12.57 2.49
C GLY A 225 16.02 -13.84 2.32
N TYR A 226 15.59 -14.88 3.03
CA TYR A 226 16.12 -16.24 3.03
C TYR A 226 15.07 -17.25 2.55
N GLU A 227 14.06 -16.80 1.82
CA GLU A 227 13.10 -17.66 1.15
C GLU A 227 13.80 -18.58 0.12
N PRO A 228 13.22 -19.77 -0.16
CA PRO A 228 13.82 -20.77 -1.06
C PRO A 228 14.39 -20.21 -2.37
N PRO A 229 13.68 -19.39 -3.18
CA PRO A 229 14.23 -18.94 -4.46
C PRO A 229 15.49 -18.06 -4.31
N VAL A 230 15.60 -17.25 -3.24
CA VAL A 230 16.81 -16.46 -2.98
C VAL A 230 17.97 -17.38 -2.57
N ARG A 231 17.73 -18.31 -1.64
CA ARG A 231 18.76 -19.25 -1.17
C ARG A 231 19.25 -20.17 -2.28
N ASP A 232 18.35 -20.69 -3.10
CA ASP A 232 18.67 -21.60 -4.19
C ASP A 232 19.49 -20.88 -5.27
N SER A 233 19.11 -19.64 -5.63
CA SER A 233 19.88 -18.79 -6.55
C SER A 233 21.27 -18.47 -6.01
N PHE A 234 21.38 -18.15 -4.72
CA PHE A 234 22.67 -17.90 -4.07
C PHE A 234 23.56 -19.15 -4.08
N LYS A 235 23.01 -20.32 -3.73
CA LYS A 235 23.72 -21.61 -3.78
C LYS A 235 24.19 -21.94 -5.18
N GLN A 236 23.36 -21.72 -6.19
CA GLN A 236 23.73 -21.96 -7.58
C GLN A 236 24.88 -21.06 -8.03
N THR A 237 24.89 -19.81 -7.58
CA THR A 237 25.89 -18.80 -8.00
C THR A 237 27.21 -18.94 -7.23
N HIS A 238 27.14 -19.25 -5.93
CA HIS A 238 28.28 -19.19 -5.02
C HIS A 238 28.70 -20.54 -4.44
N SER A 239 27.95 -21.62 -4.68
CA SER A 239 28.17 -22.95 -4.08
C SER A 239 28.20 -22.94 -2.55
N LEU A 240 27.51 -21.99 -1.92
CA LEU A 240 27.40 -21.81 -0.46
C LEU A 240 25.95 -21.63 -0.06
N ASP A 241 25.54 -22.11 1.13
CA ASP A 241 24.26 -21.71 1.73
C ASP A 241 24.45 -20.36 2.42
N PRO A 242 23.65 -19.32 2.12
CA PRO A 242 23.75 -18.05 2.82
C PRO A 242 23.49 -18.17 4.34
N LEU A 243 22.82 -19.24 4.79
CA LEU A 243 22.64 -19.54 6.22
C LEU A 243 23.91 -20.07 6.92
N ASP A 244 24.92 -20.50 6.16
CA ASP A 244 26.20 -20.96 6.72
C ASP A 244 27.23 -19.81 6.85
N LEU A 245 26.93 -18.64 6.28
CA LEU A 245 27.79 -17.46 6.36
C LEU A 245 27.66 -16.78 7.73
N PRO A 246 28.74 -16.22 8.31
CA PRO A 246 28.64 -15.41 9.52
C PRO A 246 27.78 -14.15 9.28
N GLU A 247 27.12 -13.69 10.35
CA GLU A 247 26.39 -12.40 10.38
C GLU A 247 27.33 -11.19 10.32
#